data_AF-A0A917J2I4-F1
#
_entry.id   AF-A0A917J2I4-F1
#
_cell.length_a   1.000
_cell.length_b   1.000
_cell.length_c   1.000
_cell.angle_alpha   90.00
_cell.angle_beta   90.00
_cell.angle_gamma   90.00
#
_symmetry.space_group_name_H-M   'P 1'
#
loop_
_entity.id
_entity.type
_entity.pdbx_description
1 polymer ?
#
loop_
_entity_poly.entity_id
_entity_poly.type
_entity_poly.pdbx_seq_one_letter_code
_entity_poly.pdbx_strand_id
1 'polypeptide(L)'
;MKKVHSIIIAFLFSVSAFYNANAQATGQKITMSKTPTFIMPDGSVLPADKLDSVSRSWGDGNMTFMKKTADDEKGIIYLVRETAQMKEESRRRQEASKLAYDAMLNKPAPDFELKDLQGNSWSLKALRGKVVVLNFWFTTCAPCIQEMPDLNELVKTYENRNVVFLGLTFNDAARVNRFLQNHSFTYTLLPGSGEVDKKYHIASWPISIVIDKEGNIQKLVSSMPNIREELAGAIDALR
;
A
#
# COMPACT_ATOMS: atom_id res chain seq x y z
N MET A 1 20.61 26.82 5.11
CA MET A 1 19.99 25.95 6.14
C MET A 1 18.71 25.36 5.56
N LYS A 2 18.72 24.05 5.24
CA LYS A 2 17.60 23.39 4.54
C LYS A 2 16.48 23.07 5.54
N LYS A 3 15.28 23.65 5.32
CA LYS A 3 14.05 23.28 6.03
C LYS A 3 13.62 21.89 5.54
N VAL A 4 13.91 20.86 6.33
CA VAL A 4 13.30 19.53 6.15
C VAL A 4 11.84 19.67 6.56
N HIS A 5 10.94 19.71 5.58
CA HIS A 5 9.51 19.54 5.86
C HIS A 5 9.34 18.09 6.34
N SER A 6 9.11 17.89 7.64
CA SER A 6 8.60 16.62 8.16
C SER A 6 7.25 16.36 7.50
N ILE A 7 7.22 15.49 6.50
CA ILE A 7 5.99 15.01 5.89
C ILE A 7 5.33 14.11 6.95
N ILE A 8 4.28 14.61 7.60
CA ILE A 8 3.40 13.79 8.44
C ILE A 8 2.54 12.98 7.46
N ILE A 9 2.95 11.75 7.18
CA ILE A 9 2.10 10.81 6.44
C ILE A 9 1.17 10.15 7.46
N ALA A 10 -0.09 10.58 7.48
CA ALA A 10 -1.12 10.01 8.33
C ALA A 10 -1.79 8.83 7.61
N PHE A 11 -1.55 7.61 8.09
CA PHE A 11 -2.24 6.42 7.61
C PHE A 11 -3.51 6.20 8.43
N LEU A 12 -4.68 6.20 7.79
CA LEU A 12 -5.97 5.96 8.42
C LEU A 12 -6.38 4.49 8.20
N PHE A 13 -6.56 3.74 9.28
CA PHE A 13 -7.10 2.38 9.24
C PHE A 13 -8.43 2.31 10.00
N SER A 14 -9.43 1.62 9.42
CA SER A 14 -10.66 1.29 10.12
C SER A 14 -10.40 0.23 11.21
N VAL A 15 -11.23 0.19 12.25
CA VAL A 15 -11.11 -0.80 13.34
C VAL A 15 -11.14 -2.22 12.80
N SER A 16 -12.03 -2.51 11.84
CA SER A 16 -12.15 -3.82 11.21
C SER A 16 -10.90 -4.21 10.42
N ALA A 17 -10.27 -3.26 9.71
CA ALA A 17 -9.02 -3.50 9.00
C ALA A 17 -7.84 -3.70 9.97
N PHE A 18 -7.80 -2.95 11.07
CA PHE A 18 -6.80 -3.12 12.13
C PHE A 18 -6.93 -4.47 12.85
N TYR A 19 -8.15 -4.88 13.20
CA TYR A 19 -8.39 -6.19 13.80
C TYR A 19 -8.16 -7.33 12.81
N ASN A 20 -8.59 -7.24 11.55
CA ASN A 20 -8.34 -8.29 10.55
C ASN A 20 -6.84 -8.44 10.23
N ALA A 21 -6.09 -7.33 10.19
CA ALA A 21 -4.63 -7.36 10.08
C ALA A 21 -3.93 -8.05 11.26
N ASN A 22 -4.53 -8.01 12.45
CA ASN A 22 -4.01 -8.68 13.63
C ASN A 22 -4.63 -10.08 13.88
N ALA A 23 -5.81 -10.37 13.33
CA ALA A 23 -6.55 -11.63 13.53
C ALA A 23 -6.08 -12.74 12.57
N GLN A 24 -5.69 -12.41 11.33
CA GLN A 24 -5.09 -13.40 10.41
C GLN A 24 -3.64 -13.77 10.78
N ALA A 25 -3.01 -13.03 11.70
CA ALA A 25 -1.73 -13.41 12.30
C ALA A 25 -1.84 -14.54 13.34
N THR A 26 -3.01 -15.19 13.50
CA THR A 26 -3.20 -16.30 14.45
C THR A 26 -2.73 -17.67 13.93
N GLY A 27 -2.18 -17.76 12.72
CA GLY A 27 -1.62 -19.00 12.16
C GLY A 27 -0.11 -19.02 11.94
N GLN A 28 0.56 -17.86 12.00
CA GLN A 28 2.00 -17.76 11.79
C GLN A 28 2.59 -17.02 12.98
N LYS A 29 3.53 -17.66 13.69
CA LYS A 29 4.33 -17.05 14.77
C LYS A 29 5.12 -15.87 14.20
N ILE A 30 4.46 -14.74 13.97
CA ILE A 30 5.09 -13.44 13.88
C ILE A 30 5.37 -13.08 15.33
N THR A 31 6.63 -13.20 15.73
CA THR A 31 7.11 -12.67 16.99
C THR A 31 6.94 -11.15 16.95
N MET A 32 5.74 -10.66 17.28
CA MET A 32 5.49 -9.25 17.54
C MET A 32 6.34 -8.87 18.75
N SER A 33 7.49 -8.24 18.51
CA SER A 33 8.45 -7.96 19.57
C SER A 33 7.95 -6.92 20.59
N LYS A 34 6.87 -6.17 20.31
CA LYS A 34 6.27 -5.21 21.27
C LYS A 34 4.76 -5.07 21.07
N THR A 35 4.00 -5.13 22.17
CA THR A 35 2.58 -4.74 22.20
C THR A 35 2.45 -3.27 21.78
N PRO A 36 1.54 -2.94 20.85
CA PRO A 36 1.36 -1.56 20.41
C PRO A 36 0.89 -0.68 21.57
N THR A 37 1.39 0.55 21.62
CA THR A 37 0.96 1.57 22.59
C THR A 37 -0.07 2.47 21.95
N PHE A 38 -1.29 2.48 22.49
CA PHE A 38 -2.37 3.30 21.98
C PHE A 38 -2.38 4.66 22.69
N ILE A 39 -2.52 5.74 21.93
CA ILE A 39 -2.52 7.12 22.45
C ILE A 39 -3.85 7.78 22.08
N MET A 40 -4.57 8.27 23.08
CA MET A 40 -5.81 9.02 22.93
C MET A 40 -5.56 10.42 22.33
N PRO A 41 -6.60 11.10 21.78
CA PRO A 41 -6.47 12.47 21.28
C PRO A 41 -5.97 13.49 22.31
N ASP A 42 -6.20 13.23 23.60
CA ASP A 42 -5.71 14.06 24.73
C ASP A 42 -4.26 13.75 25.13
N GLY A 43 -3.60 12.79 24.45
CA GLY A 43 -2.23 12.37 24.69
C GLY A 43 -2.08 11.27 25.74
N SER A 44 -3.16 10.80 26.36
CA SER A 44 -3.10 9.72 27.35
C SER A 44 -2.85 8.35 26.71
N VAL A 45 -2.17 7.46 27.43
CA VAL A 45 -1.96 6.06 27.00
C VAL A 45 -3.21 5.24 27.29
N LEU A 46 -3.73 4.57 26.26
CA LEU A 46 -4.86 3.67 26.36
C LEU A 46 -4.36 2.21 26.44
N PRO A 47 -4.73 1.46 27.49
CA PRO A 47 -4.53 0.01 27.53
C PRO A 47 -5.29 -0.71 26.41
N ALA A 48 -4.68 -1.73 25.80
CA ALA A 48 -5.26 -2.42 24.64
C ALA A 48 -6.63 -3.06 24.92
N ASP A 49 -6.88 -3.53 26.15
CA ASP A 49 -8.15 -4.10 26.61
C ASP A 49 -9.28 -3.07 26.74
N LYS A 50 -8.98 -1.77 26.61
CA LYS A 50 -9.95 -0.68 26.67
C LYS A 50 -10.40 -0.16 25.31
N LEU A 51 -9.86 -0.68 24.21
CA LEU A 51 -10.23 -0.27 22.86
C LEU A 51 -11.73 -0.40 22.57
N ASP A 52 -12.35 -1.52 22.97
CA ASP A 52 -13.78 -1.76 22.76
C ASP A 52 -14.66 -0.79 23.55
N SER A 53 -14.16 -0.29 24.68
CA SER A 53 -14.86 0.72 25.48
C SER A 53 -14.83 2.07 24.76
N VAL A 54 -13.69 2.43 24.15
CA VAL A 54 -13.56 3.68 23.39
C VAL A 54 -14.38 3.63 22.11
N SER A 55 -14.34 2.52 21.35
CA SER A 55 -15.17 2.33 20.15
C SER A 55 -16.66 2.58 20.44
N ARG A 56 -17.19 1.90 21.47
CA ARG A 56 -18.59 2.05 21.86
C ARG A 56 -18.91 3.47 22.33
N SER A 57 -18.00 4.12 23.06
CA SER A 57 -18.18 5.50 23.54
C SER A 57 -18.22 6.52 22.39
N TRP A 58 -17.41 6.32 21.35
CA TRP A 58 -17.34 7.24 20.22
C TRP A 58 -18.38 6.95 19.13
N GLY A 59 -19.10 5.83 19.25
CA GLY A 59 -19.97 5.25 18.25
C GLY A 59 -19.18 4.33 17.33
N ASP A 60 -19.67 3.11 17.15
CA ASP A 60 -18.99 2.10 16.34
C ASP A 60 -18.76 2.62 14.92
N GLY A 61 -17.52 2.42 14.41
CA GLY A 61 -17.10 2.94 13.11
C GLY A 61 -16.71 4.42 13.09
N ASN A 62 -16.62 5.10 14.24
CA ASN A 62 -16.06 6.45 14.34
C ASN A 62 -14.65 6.48 14.94
N MET A 63 -14.06 5.32 15.27
CA MET A 63 -12.68 5.25 15.73
C MET A 63 -11.78 4.87 14.55
N THR A 64 -10.74 5.67 14.34
CA THR A 64 -9.71 5.40 13.34
C THR A 64 -8.33 5.48 13.99
N PHE A 65 -7.42 4.66 13.48
CA PHE A 65 -6.04 4.64 13.94
C PHE A 65 -5.16 5.45 13.00
N MET A 66 -4.27 6.26 13.58
CA MET A 66 -3.27 7.02 12.87
C MET A 66 -1.88 6.63 13.36
N LYS A 67 -0.99 6.31 12.42
CA LYS A 67 0.45 6.11 12.71
C LYS A 67 1.25 7.31 12.21
N LYS A 68 2.27 7.70 12.98
CA LYS A 68 3.24 8.72 12.58
C LYS A 68 4.55 8.03 12.22
N THR A 69 5.14 8.38 11.08
CA THR A 69 6.39 7.78 10.60
C THR A 69 7.52 7.84 11.62
N ALA A 70 7.61 8.92 12.42
CA ALA A 70 8.64 9.08 13.46
C ALA A 70 8.45 8.14 14.67
N ASP A 71 7.27 7.56 14.83
CA ASP A 71 6.90 6.70 15.97
C ASP A 71 6.58 5.26 15.56
N ASP A 72 6.69 4.92 14.26
CA ASP A 72 6.45 3.58 13.72
C ASP A 72 7.34 2.53 14.41
N GLU A 73 8.63 2.81 14.57
CA GLU A 73 9.60 1.90 15.24
C GLU A 73 9.31 1.73 16.75
N LYS A 74 8.56 2.66 17.34
CA LYS A 74 8.17 2.61 18.75
C LYS A 74 6.86 1.84 18.96
N GLY A 75 6.16 1.46 17.87
CA GLY A 75 4.87 0.76 17.94
C GLY A 75 3.74 1.63 18.50
N ILE A 76 3.82 2.96 18.33
CA ILE A 76 2.80 3.90 18.83
C ILE A 76 1.68 4.04 17.80
N ILE A 77 0.44 3.99 18.28
CA ILE A 77 -0.78 4.15 17.47
C ILE A 77 -1.65 5.22 18.10
N TYR A 78 -2.00 6.26 17.35
CA TYR A 78 -2.88 7.33 17.81
C TYR A 78 -4.33 7.00 17.47
N LEU A 79 -5.21 7.06 18.45
CA LEU A 79 -6.65 6.99 18.23
C LEU A 79 -7.16 8.35 17.79
N VAL A 80 -7.97 8.34 16.76
CA VAL A 80 -8.63 9.53 16.22
C VAL A 80 -10.12 9.24 16.14
N ARG A 81 -10.93 10.16 16.67
CA ARG A 81 -12.37 10.12 16.47
C ARG A 81 -12.67 10.73 15.11
N GLU A 82 -13.20 9.94 14.19
CA GLU A 82 -13.69 10.44 12.92
C GLU A 82 -14.88 11.37 13.14
N THR A 83 -14.73 12.60 12.65
CA THR A 83 -15.81 13.58 12.60
C THR A 83 -16.55 13.48 11.27
N ALA A 84 -17.78 14.00 11.21
CA ALA A 84 -18.51 14.10 9.94
C ALA A 84 -17.73 14.88 8.87
N GLN A 85 -16.99 15.92 9.28
CA GLN A 85 -16.12 16.68 8.39
C GLN A 85 -14.99 15.82 7.82
N MET A 86 -14.34 15.00 8.65
CA MET A 86 -13.28 14.09 8.18
C MET A 86 -13.81 13.03 7.21
N LYS A 87 -15.01 12.48 7.46
CA LYS A 87 -15.65 11.52 6.57
C LYS A 87 -15.96 12.13 5.20
N GLU A 88 -16.54 13.33 5.19
CA GLU A 88 -16.82 14.06 3.96
C GLU A 88 -15.54 14.41 3.19
N GLU A 89 -14.48 14.83 3.88
CA GLU A 89 -13.20 15.12 3.25
C GLU A 89 -12.54 13.85 2.67
N SER A 90 -12.62 12.73 3.38
CA SER A 90 -12.15 11.42 2.90
C SER A 90 -12.92 10.99 1.66
N ARG A 91 -14.26 11.12 1.65
CA ARG A 91 -15.11 10.83 0.48
C ARG A 91 -14.70 11.68 -0.71
N ARG A 92 -14.51 12.99 -0.54
CA ARG A 92 -14.04 13.88 -1.61
C ARG A 92 -12.68 13.48 -2.15
N ARG A 93 -11.75 13.09 -1.27
CA ARG A 93 -10.42 12.60 -1.67
C ARG A 93 -10.51 11.29 -2.46
N GLN A 94 -11.37 10.36 -2.03
CA GLN A 94 -11.61 9.11 -2.75
C GLN A 94 -12.23 9.36 -4.13
N GLU A 95 -13.21 10.25 -4.23
CA GLU A 95 -13.84 10.63 -5.50
C GLU A 95 -12.84 11.31 -6.44
N ALA A 96 -12.01 12.23 -5.94
CA ALA A 96 -10.97 12.87 -6.72
C ALA A 96 -9.92 11.85 -7.21
N SER A 97 -9.51 10.91 -6.36
CA SER A 97 -8.59 9.82 -6.71
C SER A 97 -9.19 8.92 -7.80
N LYS A 98 -10.46 8.52 -7.64
CA LYS A 98 -11.19 7.74 -8.64
C LYS A 98 -11.25 8.47 -9.98
N LEU A 99 -11.57 9.77 -9.99
CA LEU A 99 -11.62 10.56 -11.21
C LEU A 99 -10.26 10.64 -11.91
N ALA A 100 -9.18 10.81 -11.15
CA ALA A 100 -7.82 10.81 -11.68
C ALA A 100 -7.47 9.45 -12.31
N TYR A 101 -7.85 8.34 -11.67
CA TYR A 101 -7.64 6.99 -12.19
C TYR A 101 -8.47 6.70 -13.43
N ASP A 102 -9.74 7.07 -13.43
CA ASP A 102 -10.62 6.90 -14.60
C ASP A 102 -10.07 7.68 -15.81
N ALA A 103 -9.46 8.84 -15.60
CA ALA A 103 -8.84 9.64 -16.66
C ALA A 103 -7.57 9.00 -17.25
N MET A 104 -6.91 8.09 -16.52
CA MET A 104 -5.73 7.37 -16.97
C MET A 104 -6.05 6.08 -17.72
N LEU A 105 -7.27 5.54 -17.58
CA LEU A 105 -7.67 4.31 -18.26
C LEU A 105 -7.62 4.45 -19.79
N ASN A 106 -7.13 3.41 -20.44
CA ASN A 106 -6.89 3.32 -21.88
C ASN A 106 -5.95 4.40 -22.43
N LYS A 107 -5.12 5.02 -21.58
CA LYS A 107 -4.09 5.98 -21.97
C LYS A 107 -2.69 5.38 -21.83
N PRO A 108 -1.71 5.88 -22.61
CA PRO A 108 -0.31 5.52 -22.41
C PRO A 108 0.11 5.76 -20.96
N ALA A 109 0.68 4.73 -20.34
CA ALA A 109 1.22 4.84 -18.99
C ALA A 109 2.46 5.76 -18.98
N PRO A 110 2.59 6.67 -17.99
CA PRO A 110 3.78 7.52 -17.86
C PRO A 110 5.06 6.68 -17.75
N ASP A 111 6.07 7.00 -18.56
CA ASP A 111 7.34 6.28 -18.50
C ASP A 111 8.13 6.61 -17.22
N PHE A 112 8.93 5.65 -16.79
CA PHE A 112 9.81 5.75 -15.64
C PHE A 112 11.14 5.05 -15.91
N GLU A 113 12.15 5.41 -15.13
CA GLU A 113 13.41 4.70 -15.06
C GLU A 113 13.81 4.59 -13.60
N LEU A 114 13.90 3.36 -13.09
CA LEU A 114 14.26 3.06 -11.72
C LEU A 114 15.29 1.93 -11.70
N LYS A 115 15.97 1.77 -10.58
CA LYS A 115 16.88 0.63 -10.36
C LYS A 115 16.25 -0.37 -9.41
N ASP A 116 16.48 -1.65 -9.64
CA ASP A 116 16.16 -2.69 -8.67
C ASP A 116 17.21 -2.76 -7.55
N LEU A 117 16.99 -3.68 -6.60
CA LEU A 117 17.89 -3.91 -5.47
C LEU A 117 19.26 -4.50 -5.88
N GLN A 118 19.37 -5.04 -7.09
CA GLN A 118 20.62 -5.56 -7.66
C GLN A 118 21.33 -4.49 -8.52
N GLY A 119 20.71 -3.33 -8.71
CA GLY A 119 21.25 -2.22 -9.50
C GLY A 119 20.91 -2.28 -11.00
N ASN A 120 20.11 -3.25 -11.45
CA ASN A 120 19.66 -3.29 -12.83
C ASN A 120 18.66 -2.16 -13.10
N SER A 121 18.73 -1.59 -14.29
CA SER A 121 17.84 -0.49 -14.68
C SER A 121 16.58 -1.02 -15.34
N TRP A 122 15.43 -0.51 -14.92
CA TRP A 122 14.10 -0.87 -15.39
C TRP A 122 13.39 0.37 -15.89
N SER A 123 12.86 0.29 -17.11
CA SER A 123 11.97 1.32 -17.66
C SER A 123 10.73 0.69 -18.27
N LEU A 124 9.61 1.41 -18.23
CA LEU A 124 8.37 0.88 -18.80
C LEU A 124 8.49 0.73 -20.32
N LYS A 125 9.19 1.66 -20.97
CA LYS A 125 9.47 1.58 -22.41
C LYS A 125 10.24 0.31 -22.80
N ALA A 126 11.15 -0.19 -21.96
CA ALA A 126 11.87 -1.43 -22.22
C ALA A 126 10.99 -2.69 -22.09
N LEU A 127 9.80 -2.58 -21.49
CA LEU A 127 8.88 -3.68 -21.25
C LEU A 127 7.76 -3.79 -22.30
N ARG A 128 7.82 -3.01 -23.38
CA ARG A 128 6.87 -3.10 -24.49
C ARG A 128 6.82 -4.52 -25.05
N GLY A 129 5.62 -4.96 -25.43
CA GLY A 129 5.35 -6.35 -25.82
C GLY A 129 5.08 -7.30 -24.65
N LYS A 130 5.13 -6.83 -23.40
CA LYS A 130 4.78 -7.60 -22.20
C LYS A 130 3.59 -6.95 -21.48
N VAL A 131 2.78 -7.75 -20.82
CA VAL A 131 1.82 -7.21 -19.83
C VAL A 131 2.61 -6.86 -18.57
N VAL A 132 2.39 -5.69 -17.99
CA VAL A 132 3.11 -5.22 -16.80
C VAL A 132 2.12 -4.94 -15.67
N VAL A 133 2.41 -5.47 -14.49
CA VAL A 133 1.69 -5.19 -13.24
C VAL A 133 2.60 -4.36 -12.35
N LEU A 134 2.21 -3.11 -12.09
CA LEU A 134 2.87 -2.23 -11.13
C LEU A 134 2.14 -2.31 -9.80
N ASN A 135 2.82 -2.65 -8.72
CA ASN A 135 2.28 -2.60 -7.36
C ASN A 135 2.98 -1.48 -6.59
N PHE A 136 2.23 -0.44 -6.22
CA PHE A 136 2.74 0.63 -5.38
C PHE A 136 2.54 0.25 -3.91
N TRP A 137 3.61 0.30 -3.13
CA TRP A 137 3.62 -0.09 -1.71
C TRP A 137 4.69 0.63 -0.88
N PHE A 138 4.71 0.40 0.44
CA PHE A 138 5.83 0.82 1.31
C PHE A 138 6.00 -0.10 2.53
N THR A 139 7.18 -0.05 3.15
CA THR A 139 7.62 -1.04 4.17
C THR A 139 6.80 -1.07 5.46
N THR A 140 6.03 -0.02 5.76
CA THR A 140 5.13 0.04 6.94
C THR A 140 3.64 0.01 6.56
N CYS A 141 3.33 -0.32 5.31
CA CYS A 141 1.96 -0.39 4.82
C CYS A 141 1.31 -1.72 5.22
N ALA A 142 0.52 -1.73 6.29
CA ALA A 142 -0.11 -2.96 6.77
C ALA A 142 -0.96 -3.68 5.69
N PRO A 143 -1.85 -3.01 4.93
CA PRO A 143 -2.63 -3.68 3.89
C PRO A 143 -1.76 -4.18 2.74
N CYS A 144 -0.70 -3.44 2.37
CA CYS A 144 0.24 -3.91 1.36
C CYS A 144 0.89 -5.23 1.81
N ILE A 145 1.30 -5.34 3.08
CA ILE A 145 1.93 -6.54 3.64
C ILE A 145 0.95 -7.71 3.63
N GLN A 146 -0.33 -7.45 3.91
CA GLN A 146 -1.38 -8.48 3.87
C GLN A 146 -1.63 -9.02 2.45
N GLU A 147 -1.48 -8.20 1.41
CA GLU A 147 -1.69 -8.60 0.00
C GLU A 147 -0.47 -9.32 -0.62
N MET A 148 0.71 -9.24 0.00
CA MET A 148 1.94 -9.83 -0.56
C MET A 148 1.83 -11.33 -0.86
N PRO A 149 1.25 -12.18 0.01
CA PRO A 149 1.11 -13.61 -0.28
C PRO A 149 0.32 -13.87 -1.57
N ASP A 150 -0.78 -13.16 -1.77
CA ASP A 150 -1.63 -13.29 -2.97
C ASP A 150 -0.90 -12.79 -4.23
N LEU A 151 -0.18 -11.68 -4.13
CA LEU A 151 0.65 -11.17 -5.22
C LEU A 151 1.79 -12.14 -5.57
N ASN A 152 2.44 -12.73 -4.56
CA ASN A 152 3.48 -13.73 -4.77
C ASN A 152 2.92 -14.99 -5.45
N GLU A 153 1.69 -15.39 -5.13
CA GLU A 153 1.01 -16.51 -5.80
C GLU A 153 0.69 -16.16 -7.26
N LEU A 154 0.20 -14.95 -7.55
CA LEU A 154 -0.02 -14.50 -8.93
C LEU A 154 1.26 -14.54 -9.76
N VAL A 155 2.38 -14.07 -9.22
CA VAL A 155 3.68 -14.13 -9.91
C VAL A 155 3.99 -15.56 -10.36
N LYS A 156 3.74 -16.54 -9.49
CA LYS A 156 3.91 -17.97 -9.81
C LYS A 156 2.91 -18.44 -10.87
N THR A 157 1.64 -18.03 -10.80
CA THR A 157 0.62 -18.38 -11.81
C THR A 157 0.97 -17.88 -13.21
N TYR A 158 1.57 -16.70 -13.30
CA TYR A 158 1.94 -16.04 -14.55
C TYR A 158 3.43 -16.19 -14.92
N GLU A 159 4.13 -17.13 -14.26
CA GLU A 159 5.49 -17.49 -14.62
C GLU A 159 5.55 -18.04 -16.05
N ASN A 160 6.60 -17.67 -16.81
CA ASN A 160 6.81 -18.05 -18.22
C ASN A 160 5.73 -17.56 -19.20
N ARG A 161 4.95 -16.57 -18.80
CA ARG A 161 3.68 -16.23 -19.44
C ARG A 161 3.64 -14.80 -20.01
N ASN A 162 4.84 -14.24 -20.20
CA ASN A 162 5.17 -12.89 -20.68
C ASN A 162 4.47 -11.75 -19.92
N VAL A 163 4.37 -11.92 -18.59
CA VAL A 163 3.86 -10.91 -17.65
C VAL A 163 5.00 -10.51 -16.71
N VAL A 164 5.12 -9.23 -16.40
CA VAL A 164 6.15 -8.68 -15.50
C VAL A 164 5.48 -8.02 -14.31
N PHE A 165 5.88 -8.41 -13.11
CA PHE A 165 5.42 -7.79 -11.86
C PHE A 165 6.53 -6.92 -11.27
N LEU A 166 6.23 -5.67 -10.97
CA LEU A 166 7.16 -4.70 -10.39
C LEU A 166 6.54 -4.07 -9.14
N GLY A 167 7.20 -4.20 -7.99
CA GLY A 167 6.82 -3.54 -6.75
C GLY A 167 7.57 -2.21 -6.60
N LEU A 168 6.86 -1.10 -6.72
CA LEU A 168 7.39 0.27 -6.62
C LEU A 168 7.19 0.79 -5.20
N THR A 169 8.24 1.37 -4.63
CA THR A 169 8.16 2.01 -3.32
C THR A 169 9.00 3.28 -3.24
N PHE A 170 8.46 4.32 -2.61
CA PHE A 170 9.21 5.54 -2.32
C PHE A 170 10.30 5.35 -1.26
N ASN A 171 10.32 4.20 -0.57
CA ASN A 171 11.40 3.86 0.37
C ASN A 171 12.72 3.61 -0.37
N ASP A 172 13.84 3.95 0.29
CA ASP A 172 15.17 3.66 -0.25
C ASP A 172 15.52 2.17 -0.18
N ALA A 173 16.52 1.76 -0.97
CA ALA A 173 16.97 0.37 -1.06
C ALA A 173 17.41 -0.21 0.30
N ALA A 174 18.03 0.60 1.17
CA ALA A 174 18.48 0.14 2.48
C ALA A 174 17.30 -0.21 3.39
N ARG A 175 16.24 0.59 3.37
CA ARG A 175 14.99 0.32 4.10
C ARG A 175 14.26 -0.89 3.54
N VAL A 176 14.20 -1.03 2.22
CA VAL A 176 13.61 -2.22 1.58
C VAL A 176 14.39 -3.49 1.96
N ASN A 177 15.73 -3.46 1.90
CA ASN A 177 16.55 -4.61 2.28
C ASN A 177 16.36 -5.03 3.75
N ARG A 178 16.21 -4.07 4.68
CA ARG A 178 15.86 -4.38 6.08
C ARG A 178 14.50 -5.05 6.20
N PHE A 179 13.51 -4.56 5.46
CA PHE A 179 12.16 -5.14 5.44
C PHE A 179 12.16 -6.58 4.93
N LEU A 180 12.93 -6.88 3.88
CA LEU A 180 13.05 -8.22 3.30
C LEU A 180 13.69 -9.27 4.21
N GLN A 181 14.31 -8.88 5.33
CA GLN A 181 14.83 -9.84 6.32
C GLN A 181 13.72 -10.67 6.97
N ASN A 182 12.49 -10.13 7.01
CA ASN A 182 11.36 -10.74 7.71
C ASN A 182 10.14 -11.00 6.81
N HIS A 183 10.19 -10.58 5.53
CA HIS A 183 9.06 -10.65 4.61
C HIS A 183 9.47 -11.22 3.26
N SER A 184 8.68 -12.14 2.73
CA SER A 184 8.93 -12.78 1.44
C SER A 184 8.31 -11.98 0.29
N PHE A 185 9.10 -11.75 -0.76
CA PHE A 185 8.73 -11.01 -1.95
C PHE A 185 9.28 -11.76 -3.16
N THR A 186 8.43 -12.18 -4.10
CA THR A 186 8.86 -13.06 -5.22
C THR A 186 8.97 -12.34 -6.57
N TYR A 187 8.85 -11.01 -6.58
CA TYR A 187 8.94 -10.18 -7.79
C TYR A 187 9.86 -8.98 -7.61
N THR A 188 10.23 -8.34 -8.73
CA THR A 188 11.24 -7.28 -8.74
C THR A 188 10.78 -6.05 -7.97
N LEU A 189 11.66 -5.53 -7.12
CA LEU A 189 11.42 -4.35 -6.29
C LEU A 189 12.20 -3.14 -6.79
N LEU A 190 11.51 -2.02 -6.97
CA LEU A 190 12.03 -0.76 -7.47
C LEU A 190 11.90 0.33 -6.38
N PRO A 191 12.93 0.50 -5.51
CA PRO A 191 12.97 1.56 -4.50
C PRO A 191 13.12 2.96 -5.12
N GLY A 192 12.80 3.99 -4.34
CA GLY A 192 12.94 5.39 -4.74
C GLY A 192 11.88 5.88 -5.73
N SER A 193 10.70 5.27 -5.78
CA SER A 193 9.66 5.58 -6.77
C SER A 193 8.93 6.92 -6.58
N GLY A 194 9.30 7.76 -5.61
CA GLY A 194 8.49 8.92 -5.21
C GLY A 194 8.07 9.91 -6.33
N GLU A 195 8.90 10.10 -7.36
CA GLU A 195 8.50 10.89 -8.54
C GLU A 195 7.60 10.12 -9.52
N VAL A 196 7.74 8.79 -9.58
CA VAL A 196 6.85 7.90 -10.33
C VAL A 196 5.47 7.87 -9.69
N ASP A 197 5.39 7.75 -8.37
CA ASP A 197 4.13 7.80 -7.61
C ASP A 197 3.33 9.07 -7.95
N LYS A 198 4.00 10.23 -8.05
CA LYS A 198 3.38 11.49 -8.47
C LYS A 198 2.87 11.45 -9.91
N LYS A 199 3.66 10.94 -10.86
CA LYS A 199 3.27 10.80 -12.27
C LYS A 199 2.04 9.91 -12.45
N TYR A 200 1.92 8.88 -11.60
CA TYR A 200 0.79 7.95 -11.61
C TYR A 200 -0.36 8.38 -10.70
N HIS A 201 -0.31 9.59 -10.13
CA HIS A 201 -1.32 10.13 -9.22
C HIS A 201 -1.60 9.23 -8.00
N ILE A 202 -0.60 8.51 -7.51
CA ILE A 202 -0.72 7.62 -6.36
C ILE A 202 -0.82 8.46 -5.08
N ALA A 203 -2.03 8.52 -4.53
CA ALA A 203 -2.35 9.24 -3.30
C ALA A 203 -2.70 8.32 -2.12
N SER A 204 -2.77 7.01 -2.37
CA SER A 204 -3.10 5.97 -1.39
C SER A 204 -2.37 4.68 -1.77
N TRP A 205 -2.09 3.83 -0.78
CA TRP A 205 -1.46 2.53 -0.99
C TRP A 205 -2.22 1.45 -0.19
N PRO A 206 -2.25 0.19 -0.65
CA PRO A 206 -1.69 -0.28 -1.92
C PRO A 206 -2.56 0.09 -3.13
N ILE A 207 -1.91 0.23 -4.28
CA ILE A 207 -2.54 0.36 -5.60
C ILE A 207 -1.78 -0.54 -6.56
N SER A 208 -2.51 -1.36 -7.31
CA SER A 208 -1.96 -2.14 -8.40
C SER A 208 -2.49 -1.64 -9.74
N ILE A 209 -1.62 -1.52 -10.74
CA ILE A 209 -1.95 -1.05 -12.09
C ILE A 209 -1.54 -2.12 -13.10
N VAL A 210 -2.47 -2.49 -13.99
CA VAL A 210 -2.21 -3.41 -15.10
C VAL A 210 -2.06 -2.61 -16.39
N ILE A 211 -0.97 -2.87 -17.10
CA ILE A 211 -0.57 -2.21 -18.34
C ILE A 211 -0.46 -3.25 -19.45
N ASP A 212 -1.04 -2.97 -20.62
CA ASP A 212 -0.99 -3.86 -21.79
C ASP A 212 0.37 -3.87 -22.51
N LYS A 213 0.47 -4.72 -23.54
CA LYS A 213 1.67 -4.90 -24.36
C LYS A 213 2.04 -3.62 -25.13
N GLU A 214 1.05 -2.79 -25.42
CA GLU A 214 1.14 -1.47 -26.03
C GLU A 214 1.38 -0.36 -25.00
N GLY A 215 1.68 -0.70 -23.75
CA GLY A 215 2.02 0.22 -22.67
C GLY A 215 0.92 1.21 -22.29
N ASN A 216 -0.36 0.86 -22.46
CA ASN A 216 -1.51 1.61 -21.97
C ASN A 216 -2.05 1.01 -20.68
N ILE A 217 -2.60 1.87 -19.83
CA ILE A 217 -3.20 1.46 -18.55
C ILE A 217 -4.58 0.87 -18.79
N GLN A 218 -4.78 -0.38 -18.39
CA GLN A 218 -6.01 -1.12 -18.63
C GLN A 218 -6.85 -1.28 -17.37
N LYS A 219 -6.21 -1.38 -16.21
CA LYS A 219 -6.90 -1.57 -14.94
C LYS A 219 -6.11 -0.91 -13.82
N LEU A 220 -6.83 -0.29 -12.89
CA LEU A 220 -6.34 0.01 -11.56
C LEU A 220 -7.15 -0.79 -10.55
N VAL A 221 -6.46 -1.36 -9.57
CA VAL A 221 -7.02 -2.16 -8.49
C VAL A 221 -6.53 -1.54 -7.18
N SER A 222 -7.46 -0.96 -6.43
CA SER A 222 -7.21 -0.55 -5.05
C SER A 222 -7.39 -1.72 -4.10
N SER A 223 -6.66 -1.71 -2.98
CA SER A 223 -6.79 -2.71 -1.91
C SER A 223 -8.25 -3.06 -1.60
N MET A 224 -8.66 -4.34 -1.72
CA MET A 224 -9.89 -4.96 -1.19
C MET A 224 -10.09 -6.39 -1.76
N PRO A 225 -10.97 -7.24 -1.18
CA PRO A 225 -10.64 -8.60 -0.73
C PRO A 225 -10.27 -9.62 -1.82
N ASN A 226 -10.43 -9.28 -3.10
CA ASN A 226 -10.26 -10.19 -4.22
C ASN A 226 -9.17 -9.69 -5.19
N ILE A 227 -8.11 -9.07 -4.68
CA ILE A 227 -7.00 -8.54 -5.51
C ILE A 227 -6.46 -9.59 -6.49
N ARG A 228 -6.42 -10.86 -6.08
CA ARG A 228 -6.00 -11.98 -6.94
C ARG A 228 -6.90 -12.13 -8.16
N GLU A 229 -8.21 -12.14 -7.95
CA GLU A 229 -9.20 -12.32 -9.02
C GLU A 229 -9.24 -11.12 -9.95
N GLU A 230 -9.20 -9.90 -9.40
CA GLU A 230 -9.23 -8.68 -10.19
C GLU A 230 -7.99 -8.54 -11.08
N LEU A 231 -6.80 -8.79 -10.52
CA LEU A 231 -5.56 -8.75 -11.30
C LEU A 231 -5.50 -9.88 -12.31
N ALA A 232 -5.87 -11.11 -11.92
CA ALA A 232 -5.87 -12.24 -12.84
C ALA A 232 -6.80 -11.99 -14.03
N GLY A 233 -8.04 -11.57 -13.77
CA GLY A 233 -9.01 -11.25 -14.82
C GLY A 233 -8.53 -10.12 -15.75
N ALA A 234 -7.92 -9.07 -15.19
CA ALA A 234 -7.35 -7.99 -15.99
C ALA A 234 -6.16 -8.44 -16.84
N ILE A 235 -5.27 -9.28 -16.31
CA ILE A 235 -4.13 -9.81 -17.06
C ILE A 235 -4.61 -10.75 -18.17
N ASP A 236 -5.54 -11.66 -17.88
CA ASP A 236 -6.01 -12.65 -18.84
C ASP A 236 -6.81 -12.03 -19.99
N ALA A 237 -7.46 -10.88 -19.78
CA ALA A 237 -8.11 -10.12 -20.84
C ALA A 237 -7.13 -9.50 -21.86
N LEU A 238 -5.83 -9.43 -21.56
CA LEU A 238 -4.80 -8.77 -22.39
C LEU A 238 -3.89 -9.77 -23.14
N ARG A 239 -4.20 -11.06 -23.05
CA ARG A 239 -3.37 -12.12 -23.61
C ARG A 239 -3.73 -12.39 -25.05
#